data_AF-A0A961JJJ9-F1
#
_entry.id   AF-A0A961JJJ9-F1
#
_cell.length_a   1.000
_cell.length_b   1.000
_cell.length_c   1.000
_cell.angle_alpha   90.00
_cell.angle_beta   90.00
_cell.angle_gamma   90.00
#
_symmetry.space_group_name_H-M   'P 1'
#
loop_
_entity.id
_entity.type
_entity.pdbx_description
1 polymer ?
#
loop_
_entity_poly.entity_id
_entity_poly.type
_entity_poly.pdbx_seq_one_letter_code
_entity_poly.pdbx_strand_id
1 'polypeptide(L)' 'MGFFDFLGSLFTADMAIDLGTANTLVYVKGRGVILSEPSVVAYHIKDGVKKVLAVGEDAKLMLG' A
#
# COMPACT_ATOMS: atom_id res chain seq x y z
N MET A 1 -29.04 -6.74 -12.53
CA MET A 1 -27.61 -7.08 -12.50
C MET A 1 -27.20 -7.32 -13.94
N GLY A 2 -26.57 -6.31 -14.54
CA GLY A 2 -26.41 -6.20 -15.99
C GLY A 2 -25.12 -6.84 -16.49
N PHE A 3 -25.05 -7.08 -17.79
CA PHE A 3 -23.86 -7.56 -18.51
C PHE A 3 -22.57 -6.77 -18.19
N PHE A 4 -22.70 -5.47 -17.88
CA PHE A 4 -21.58 -4.62 -17.47
C PHE A 4 -21.01 -4.96 -16.09
N ASP A 5 -21.84 -5.43 -15.15
CA ASP A 5 -21.40 -5.86 -13.81
C ASP A 5 -20.52 -7.12 -13.91
N PHE A 6 -20.82 -7.99 -14.87
CA PHE A 6 -20.06 -9.22 -15.14
C PHE A 6 -18.65 -8.93 -15.67
N LEU A 7 -18.50 -7.95 -16.57
CA LEU A 7 -17.16 -7.54 -17.02
C LEU A 7 -16.37 -6.88 -15.89
N GLY A 8 -17.01 -6.02 -15.07
CA GLY A 8 -16.37 -5.43 -13.90
C GLY A 8 -15.85 -6.47 -12.91
N SER A 9 -16.63 -7.53 -12.66
CA SER A 9 -16.26 -8.67 -11.80
C SER A 9 -15.06 -9.50 -12.32
N LEU A 10 -14.79 -9.51 -13.62
CA LEU A 10 -13.62 -10.22 -14.18
C LEU A 10 -12.31 -9.43 -14.01
N PHE A 11 -12.40 -8.12 -13.75
CA PHE A 11 -11.25 -7.23 -13.56
C PHE A 11 -11.01 -6.84 -12.09
N THR A 12 -11.81 -7.36 -11.14
CA THR A 12 -11.54 -7.16 -9.71
C THR A 12 -10.30 -7.95 -9.30
N ALA A 13 -9.24 -7.25 -8.88
CA ALA A 13 -8.05 -7.89 -8.32
C ALA A 13 -8.34 -8.33 -6.88
N ASP A 14 -8.57 -9.62 -6.67
CA ASP A 14 -8.63 -10.23 -5.34
C ASP A 14 -7.30 -9.97 -4.61
N MET A 15 -7.32 -9.13 -3.56
CA MET A 15 -6.14 -8.67 -2.84
C MET A 15 -6.27 -8.92 -1.33
N ALA A 16 -5.16 -9.28 -0.70
CA ALA A 16 -5.00 -9.27 0.75
C ALA A 16 -3.87 -8.31 1.13
N ILE A 17 -4.04 -7.57 2.22
CA ILE A 17 -3.04 -6.64 2.75
C ILE A 17 -2.72 -7.07 4.18
N ASP A 18 -1.43 -7.30 4.44
CA ASP A 18 -0.90 -7.51 5.78
C ASP A 18 -0.25 -6.20 6.25
N LEU A 19 -0.75 -5.63 7.34
CA LEU A 19 -0.31 -4.36 7.91
C LEU A 19 0.51 -4.61 9.19
N GLY A 20 1.67 -5.23 9.01
CA GLY A 20 2.61 -5.49 10.10
C GLY A 20 3.25 -4.20 10.64
N THR A 21 3.76 -4.27 11.88
CA THR A 21 4.44 -3.13 12.52
C THR A 21 5.75 -2.76 11.82
N ALA A 22 6.46 -3.74 11.25
CA ALA A 22 7.72 -3.53 10.54
C ALA A 22 7.55 -3.46 9.02
N ASN A 23 6.66 -4.28 8.45
CA ASN A 23 6.47 -4.40 7.02
C ASN A 23 4.99 -4.48 6.64
N THR A 24 4.66 -3.88 5.51
CA THR A 24 3.37 -4.00 4.84
C THR A 24 3.53 -4.88 3.61
N LEU A 25 2.71 -5.92 3.49
CA LEU A 25 2.71 -6.82 2.35
C LEU A 25 1.38 -6.73 1.60
N VAL A 26 1.45 -6.79 0.28
CA VAL A 26 0.27 -6.90 -0.58
C VAL A 26 0.35 -8.19 -1.37
N TYR A 27 -0.66 -9.04 -1.21
CA TYR A 27 -0.84 -10.26 -1.97
C TYR A 27 -1.97 -10.08 -2.98
N VAL A 28 -1.77 -10.54 -4.22
CA VAL A 28 -2.83 -10.63 -5.24
C VAL A 28 -3.01 -12.08 -5.64
N LYS A 29 -4.27 -12.55 -5.62
CA LYS A 29 -4.62 -13.93 -5.99
C LYS A 29 -4.12 -14.26 -7.40
N GLY A 30 -3.40 -15.37 -7.51
CA GLY A 30 -2.77 -15.80 -8.77
C GLY A 30 -1.49 -15.06 -9.15
N ARG A 31 -1.06 -14.03 -8.39
CA ARG A 31 0.23 -13.34 -8.58
C ARG A 31 1.20 -13.50 -7.41
N GLY A 32 0.70 -13.83 -6.22
CA GLY A 32 1.54 -13.92 -5.03
C GLY A 32 1.67 -12.57 -4.32
N VAL A 33 2.71 -12.43 -3.49
CA VAL A 33 3.08 -11.16 -2.87
C VAL A 33 3.68 -10.24 -3.93
N ILE A 34 3.03 -9.11 -4.18
CA ILE A 34 3.44 -8.11 -5.19
C ILE A 34 4.06 -6.85 -4.58
N LEU A 35 3.96 -6.65 -3.27
CA LEU A 35 4.57 -5.56 -2.53
C LEU A 35 5.04 -6.07 -1.17
N SER A 36 6.22 -5.62 -0.74
CA SER A 36 6.78 -5.85 0.59
C SER A 36 7.63 -4.63 0.96
N GLU A 37 7.01 -3.64 1.60
CA GLU A 37 7.63 -2.37 1.96
C GLU A 37 7.75 -2.26 3.49
N PRO A 38 8.71 -1.49 4.03
CA PRO A 38 8.68 -1.07 5.42
C PRO A 38 7.37 -0.34 5.78
N SER A 39 6.81 -0.61 6.95
CA SER A 39 5.62 0.09 7.49
C SER A 39 6.00 1.46 8.06
N VAL A 40 6.62 2.31 7.23
CA VAL A 40 7.23 3.58 7.63
C VAL A 40 6.74 4.71 6.75
N VAL A 41 6.50 5.87 7.37
CA VAL A 41 6.13 7.12 6.70
C VAL A 41 7.00 8.24 7.24
N ALA A 42 7.69 8.94 6.35
CA ALA A 42 8.41 10.18 6.67
C ALA A 42 7.47 11.36 6.41
N TYR A 43 7.35 12.26 7.39
CA TYR A 43 6.51 13.45 7.28
C TYR A 43 7.17 14.65 7.96
N HIS A 44 6.81 15.85 7.50
CA HIS A 44 7.13 17.10 8.21
C HIS A 44 5.86 17.76 8.75
N ILE A 45 6.02 18.54 9.81
CA ILE A 45 4.96 19.38 10.35
C ILE A 45 5.29 20.82 9.97
N LYS A 46 4.39 21.47 9.21
CA LYS A 46 4.48 22.89 8.88
C LYS A 46 3.15 23.54 9.21
N ASP A 47 3.19 24.63 9.97
CA ASP A 47 2.00 25.39 10.39
C ASP A 47 0.94 24.50 11.08
N GLY A 48 1.39 23.51 11.86
CA GLY A 48 0.53 22.53 12.53
C GLY A 48 -0.02 21.42 11.64
N VAL A 49 0.27 21.43 10.34
CA VAL A 49 -0.20 20.44 9.36
C VAL A 49 0.88 19.41 9.08
N LYS A 50 0.53 18.12 9.20
CA LYS A 50 1.38 17.00 8.76
C LYS A 50 1.35 16.89 7.24
N LYS A 51 2.50 16.91 6.59
CA LYS A 51 2.63 16.63 5.16
C LYS A 51 3.61 15.47 4.94
N VAL A 52 3.15 14.48 4.18
CA VAL A 52 3.92 13.28 3.85
C VAL A 52 5.05 13.65 2.89
N LEU A 53 6.24 13.11 3.14
CA LEU A 53 7.43 13.29 2.34
C LEU A 53 7.79 12.00 1.57
N ALA A 54 7.74 10.86 2.23
CA ALA A 54 8.01 9.55 1.65
C ALA A 54 7.29 8.44 2.43
N VAL A 55 7.19 7.25 1.82
CA VAL A 55 6.66 6.02 2.41
C VAL A 55 7.57 4.84 2.04
N GLY A 56 7.49 3.72 2.78
CA GLY A 56 8.22 2.51 2.43
C GLY A 56 9.73 2.65 2.58
N GLU A 57 10.50 2.10 1.64
CA GLU A 57 11.96 2.08 1.71
C GLU A 57 12.57 3.49 1.71
N ASP A 58 12.04 4.40 0.91
CA ASP A 58 12.50 5.81 0.88
C ASP A 58 12.31 6.48 2.24
N ALA A 59 11.19 6.21 2.93
CA ALA A 59 10.96 6.72 4.27
C ALA A 59 11.89 6.09 5.32
N LYS A 60 12.17 4.79 5.17
CA LYS A 60 13.09 4.07 6.05
C LYS A 60 14.53 4.58 5.92
N LEU A 61 14.99 4.87 4.71
CA LEU A 61 16.32 5.46 4.46
C LEU A 61 16.50 6.83 5.12
N MET A 62 15.40 7.56 5.37
CA MET A 62 15.45 8.84 6.08
C MET A 62 15.64 8.71 7.60
N LEU A 63 15.52 7.51 8.17
CA LEU A 63 15.78 7.28 9.60
C LEU A 63 17.27 7.23 9.95
N GLY A 64 18.15 7.09 8.95
CA GLY A 64 19.60 6.94 9.13
C GLY A 64 20.04 5.48 9.09
#